data_AF-A0A533VGV8-F1
#
_entry.id   AF-A0A533VGV8-F1
#
_cell.length_a   1.000
_cell.length_b   1.000
_cell.length_c   1.000
_cell.angle_alpha   90.00
_cell.angle_beta   90.00
_cell.angle_gamma   90.00
#
_symmetry.space_group_name_H-M   'P 1'
#
loop_
_entity.id
_entity.type
_entity.pdbx_description
1 polymer ?
#
loop_
_entity_poly.entity_id
_entity_poly.type
_entity_poly.pdbx_seq_one_letter_code
_entity_poly.pdbx_strand_id
1 'polypeptide(L)'
;MAEGYTFQSVNSWIKSGIIPFRFLPSLSVPLESHAGLRVGVGRRQGGRMAWLPAVLPVDEQLGFFLGMFVADGSATKTYVRIDIGLSEPDLLETTCKTVESLFGISPRVYKERWARMHVVQINSAGLVRVLERVFGLPGSSEKGKLKVPDLIFNSGESAARGFVEGLIAGDGYIRKRRRFINIATKSRELQNQLGFLAARLGLTFRIARQRTASHPLYTVNFVGPETLGKITDWEFLKDEHRAVARSWTTEGRSGTCTHARYERLPIKASDFLALTKATRTSSNPRVGPTSRACPSVVRQKVDRMRRRRLREEQTEQMLRIERLVGSDVGFVFVRSVKELVSRPEYVYCLQLDDSEMAGFVTGE
;
A
#
# COMPACT_ATOMS: atom_id res chain seq x y z
N MET A 1 6.38 -43.62 -21.82
CA MET A 1 7.08 -43.64 -20.53
C MET A 1 8.49 -43.08 -20.74
N ALA A 2 8.69 -41.76 -20.59
CA ALA A 2 9.97 -41.11 -20.90
C ALA A 2 10.67 -40.46 -19.68
N GLU A 3 10.01 -40.38 -18.52
CA GLU A 3 10.48 -39.55 -17.39
C GLU A 3 10.86 -40.34 -16.12
N GLY A 4 11.07 -41.65 -16.21
CA GLY A 4 11.57 -42.45 -15.07
C GLY A 4 10.57 -42.79 -13.96
N TYR A 5 9.26 -42.60 -14.18
CA TYR A 5 8.23 -43.06 -13.23
C TYR A 5 7.78 -44.49 -13.57
N THR A 6 7.62 -45.30 -12.53
CA THR A 6 7.10 -46.65 -12.68
C THR A 6 5.59 -46.65 -12.92
N PHE A 7 5.06 -47.65 -13.62
CA PHE A 7 3.62 -47.86 -13.76
C PHE A 7 2.89 -47.90 -12.40
N GLN A 8 3.56 -48.44 -11.38
CA GLN A 8 3.07 -48.45 -9.99
C GLN A 8 2.88 -47.04 -9.42
N SER A 9 3.79 -46.11 -9.73
CA SER A 9 3.67 -44.71 -9.29
C SER A 9 2.46 -44.02 -9.92
N VAL A 10 2.26 -44.21 -11.23
CA VAL A 10 1.09 -43.66 -11.95
C VAL A 10 -0.21 -44.23 -11.39
N ASN A 11 -0.29 -45.55 -11.18
CA ASN A 11 -1.45 -46.17 -10.56
C ASN A 11 -1.71 -45.64 -9.14
N SER A 12 -0.67 -45.36 -8.35
CA SER A 12 -0.82 -44.76 -7.03
C SER A 12 -1.40 -43.34 -7.12
N TRP A 13 -0.99 -42.55 -8.10
CA TRP A 13 -1.54 -41.20 -8.33
C TRP A 13 -3.02 -41.25 -8.70
N ILE A 14 -3.40 -42.14 -9.63
CA ILE A 14 -4.80 -42.33 -10.03
C ILE A 14 -5.64 -42.75 -8.81
N LYS A 15 -5.17 -43.72 -8.01
CA LYS A 15 -5.89 -44.22 -6.83
C LYS A 15 -6.02 -43.16 -5.72
N SER A 16 -5.00 -42.33 -5.53
CA SER A 16 -4.99 -41.32 -4.47
C SER A 16 -5.64 -40.00 -4.88
N GLY A 17 -5.86 -39.78 -6.17
CA GLY A 17 -6.26 -38.48 -6.71
C GLY A 17 -5.16 -37.40 -6.60
N ILE A 18 -3.91 -37.80 -6.33
CA ILE A 18 -2.78 -36.89 -6.15
C ILE A 18 -1.80 -37.08 -7.30
N ILE A 19 -1.53 -36.00 -8.02
CA ILE A 19 -0.57 -35.99 -9.13
C ILE A 19 0.56 -35.00 -8.84
N PRO A 20 1.77 -35.21 -9.38
CA PRO A 20 2.79 -34.18 -9.40
C PRO A 20 2.31 -32.94 -10.16
N PHE A 21 2.48 -31.76 -9.56
CA PHE A 21 1.98 -30.47 -10.08
C PHE A 21 2.35 -30.21 -11.55
N ARG A 22 3.54 -30.64 -11.98
CA ARG A 22 4.02 -30.46 -13.36
C ARG A 22 3.16 -31.14 -14.44
N PHE A 23 2.36 -32.14 -14.07
CA PHE A 23 1.45 -32.84 -15.00
C PHE A 23 0.07 -32.20 -15.05
N LEU A 24 -0.22 -31.18 -14.24
CA LEU A 24 -1.50 -30.47 -14.27
C LEU A 24 -1.85 -29.94 -15.69
N PRO A 25 -0.92 -29.33 -16.46
CA PRO A 25 -1.21 -28.90 -17.83
C PRO A 25 -1.62 -30.05 -18.76
N SER A 26 -1.12 -31.27 -18.53
CA SER A 26 -1.43 -32.44 -19.34
C SER A 26 -2.84 -32.99 -19.10
N LEU A 27 -3.46 -32.66 -17.97
CA LEU A 27 -4.81 -33.13 -17.63
C LEU A 27 -5.92 -32.29 -18.25
N SER A 28 -5.60 -31.12 -18.82
CA SER A 28 -6.59 -30.20 -19.41
C SER A 28 -7.78 -29.90 -18.47
N VAL A 29 -7.51 -29.75 -17.17
CA VAL A 29 -8.56 -29.51 -16.17
C VAL A 29 -9.22 -28.14 -16.41
N PRO A 30 -10.54 -28.07 -16.63
CA PRO A 30 -11.24 -26.80 -16.86
C PRO A 30 -11.12 -25.82 -15.68
N LEU A 31 -11.05 -24.52 -15.95
CA LEU A 31 -10.81 -23.47 -14.94
C LEU A 31 -11.86 -23.48 -13.82
N GLU A 32 -13.12 -23.75 -14.17
CA GLU A 32 -14.24 -23.88 -13.24
C GLU A 32 -14.04 -24.99 -12.20
N SER A 33 -13.22 -25.99 -12.52
CA SER A 33 -12.88 -27.09 -11.60
C SER A 33 -11.69 -26.76 -10.70
N HIS A 34 -10.96 -25.66 -10.96
CA HIS A 34 -9.74 -25.34 -10.20
C HIS A 34 -10.04 -24.99 -8.74
N ALA A 35 -11.22 -24.45 -8.43
CA ALA A 35 -11.63 -24.14 -7.06
C ALA A 35 -11.69 -25.40 -6.16
N GLY A 36 -11.94 -26.59 -6.74
CA GLY A 36 -11.93 -27.86 -6.02
C GLY A 36 -10.53 -28.46 -5.84
N LEU A 37 -9.53 -27.94 -6.56
CA LEU A 37 -8.17 -28.45 -6.49
C LEU A 37 -7.43 -27.94 -5.25
N ARG A 38 -6.48 -28.75 -4.80
CA ARG A 38 -5.58 -28.40 -3.69
C ARG A 38 -4.14 -28.61 -4.09
N VAL A 39 -3.25 -27.76 -3.57
CA VAL A 39 -1.81 -27.84 -3.80
C VAL A 39 -1.09 -28.06 -2.48
N GLY A 40 -0.07 -28.91 -2.50
CA GLY A 40 0.68 -29.27 -1.31
C GLY A 40 2.09 -29.73 -1.66
N VAL A 41 2.95 -29.75 -0.65
CA VAL A 41 4.32 -30.27 -0.78
C VAL A 41 4.43 -31.53 0.06
N GLY A 42 4.60 -32.67 -0.62
CA GLY A 42 4.86 -33.95 0.01
C GLY A 42 6.22 -34.01 0.69
N ARG A 43 6.34 -34.87 1.70
CA ARG A 43 7.62 -35.14 2.40
C ARG A 43 8.19 -36.46 1.90
N ARG A 44 9.52 -36.54 1.77
CA ARG A 44 10.23 -37.76 1.31
C ARG A 44 9.91 -39.00 2.16
N GLN A 45 9.73 -38.83 3.47
CA GLN A 45 9.41 -39.91 4.40
C GLN A 45 7.90 -40.09 4.64
N GLY A 46 7.05 -39.45 3.82
CA GLY A 46 5.61 -39.41 4.07
C GLY A 46 5.22 -38.51 5.26
N GLY A 47 3.93 -38.53 5.60
CA GLY A 47 3.35 -37.73 6.68
C GLY A 47 2.28 -36.76 6.20
N ARG A 48 1.66 -36.04 7.15
CA ARG A 48 0.55 -35.13 6.88
C ARG A 48 1.01 -33.96 6.00
N MET A 49 0.35 -33.79 4.85
CA MET A 49 0.51 -32.63 3.98
C MET A 49 -0.45 -31.53 4.39
N ALA A 50 0.06 -30.31 4.54
CA ALA A 50 -0.78 -29.13 4.61
C ALA A 50 -1.20 -28.77 3.17
N TRP A 51 -2.44 -29.10 2.84
CA TRP A 51 -3.03 -28.77 1.55
C TRP A 51 -3.55 -27.34 1.57
N LEU A 52 -3.16 -26.57 0.56
CA LEU A 52 -3.67 -25.23 0.30
C LEU A 52 -4.73 -25.29 -0.79
N PRO A 53 -5.70 -24.38 -0.81
CA PRO A 53 -6.54 -24.19 -1.99
C PRO A 53 -5.66 -23.82 -3.20
N ALA A 54 -5.99 -24.36 -4.38
CA ALA A 54 -5.25 -24.06 -5.60
C ALA A 54 -5.60 -22.68 -6.19
N VAL A 55 -6.76 -22.13 -5.81
CA VAL A 55 -7.24 -20.81 -6.20
C VAL A 55 -7.35 -19.96 -4.94
N LEU A 56 -6.76 -18.76 -4.98
CA LEU A 56 -6.86 -17.76 -3.92
C LEU A 56 -7.53 -16.51 -4.48
N PRO A 57 -8.53 -15.93 -3.78
CA PRO A 57 -9.04 -14.62 -4.14
C PRO A 57 -7.94 -13.57 -3.99
N VAL A 58 -7.85 -12.65 -4.95
CA VAL A 58 -6.93 -11.51 -4.88
C VAL A 58 -7.72 -10.32 -4.34
N ASP A 59 -7.95 -10.35 -3.03
CA ASP A 59 -8.80 -9.41 -2.29
C ASP A 59 -8.05 -8.74 -1.12
N GLU A 60 -8.81 -8.01 -0.30
CA GLU A 60 -8.28 -7.28 0.86
C GLU A 60 -7.63 -8.21 1.90
N GLN A 61 -8.15 -9.42 2.10
CA GLN A 61 -7.57 -10.41 3.03
C GLN A 61 -6.21 -10.90 2.56
N LEU A 62 -6.09 -11.25 1.26
CA LEU A 62 -4.80 -11.63 0.69
C LEU A 62 -3.82 -10.46 0.76
N GLY A 63 -4.27 -9.25 0.41
CA GLY A 63 -3.49 -8.03 0.55
C GLY A 63 -2.95 -7.87 1.97
N PHE A 64 -3.83 -7.91 2.97
CA PHE A 64 -3.50 -7.78 4.39
C PHE A 64 -2.46 -8.80 4.85
N PHE A 65 -2.65 -10.08 4.51
CA PHE A 65 -1.68 -11.12 4.84
C PHE A 65 -0.29 -10.85 4.22
N LEU A 66 -0.25 -10.46 2.94
CA LEU A 66 1.02 -10.15 2.26
C LEU A 66 1.70 -8.91 2.85
N GLY A 67 0.92 -7.88 3.23
CA GLY A 67 1.43 -6.69 3.91
C GLY A 67 2.04 -7.04 5.27
N MET A 68 1.33 -7.81 6.09
CA MET A 68 1.82 -8.32 7.38
C MET A 68 3.09 -9.16 7.20
N PHE A 69 3.14 -10.01 6.16
CA PHE A 69 4.33 -10.82 5.88
C PHE A 69 5.53 -9.94 5.49
N VAL A 70 5.33 -8.89 4.70
CA VAL A 70 6.41 -7.97 4.31
C VAL A 70 6.94 -7.18 5.52
N ALA A 71 6.07 -6.74 6.43
CA ALA A 71 6.46 -6.09 7.68
C ALA A 71 7.15 -7.07 8.64
N ASP A 72 6.36 -7.86 9.38
CA ASP A 72 6.82 -8.70 10.50
C ASP A 72 6.95 -10.19 10.17
N GLY A 73 6.81 -10.56 8.89
CA GLY A 73 6.89 -11.95 8.47
C GLY A 73 8.33 -12.49 8.31
N SER A 74 8.50 -13.78 8.56
CA SER A 74 9.68 -14.53 8.12
C SER A 74 9.29 -15.94 7.68
N ALA A 75 10.12 -16.59 6.88
CA ALA A 75 9.88 -17.97 6.48
C ALA A 75 11.14 -18.82 6.50
N THR A 76 10.98 -20.06 6.96
CA THR A 76 11.96 -21.12 6.79
C THR A 76 11.58 -21.99 5.59
N LYS A 77 12.18 -23.17 5.45
CA LYS A 77 11.80 -24.13 4.39
C LYS A 77 10.44 -24.78 4.61
N THR A 78 9.91 -24.76 5.84
CA THR A 78 8.76 -25.59 6.23
C THR A 78 7.62 -24.82 6.87
N TYR A 79 7.86 -23.58 7.28
CA TYR A 79 6.83 -22.75 7.91
C TYR A 79 7.06 -21.27 7.65
N VAL A 80 5.98 -20.51 7.78
CA VAL A 80 5.93 -19.04 7.84
C VAL A 80 5.71 -18.63 9.30
N ARG A 81 6.30 -17.51 9.71
CA ARG A 81 6.07 -16.85 10.99
C ARG A 81 5.65 -15.42 10.75
N ILE A 82 4.74 -14.92 11.58
CA ILE A 82 4.42 -13.49 11.72
C ILE A 82 4.53 -13.18 13.20
N ASP A 83 5.35 -12.20 13.55
CA ASP A 83 5.55 -11.75 14.92
C ASP A 83 4.60 -10.59 15.23
N ILE A 84 3.85 -10.66 16.33
CA ILE A 84 2.82 -9.67 16.72
C ILE A 84 3.05 -9.25 18.17
N GLY A 85 2.90 -7.97 18.51
CA GLY A 85 3.11 -7.49 19.88
C GLY A 85 2.14 -8.13 20.89
N LEU A 86 2.60 -8.40 22.12
CA LEU A 86 1.71 -8.86 23.20
C LEU A 86 0.60 -7.85 23.55
N SER A 87 0.78 -6.58 23.19
CA SER A 87 -0.21 -5.52 23.37
C SER A 87 -1.24 -5.46 22.23
N GLU A 88 -1.23 -6.41 21.29
CA GLU A 88 -2.02 -6.35 20.05
C GLU A 88 -2.87 -7.62 19.85
N PRO A 89 -3.69 -8.01 20.84
CA PRO A 89 -4.49 -9.24 20.76
C PRO A 89 -5.49 -9.24 19.58
N ASP A 90 -6.06 -8.08 19.23
CA ASP A 90 -7.01 -7.98 18.12
C ASP A 90 -6.33 -8.24 16.76
N LEU A 91 -5.09 -7.77 16.60
CA LEU A 91 -4.27 -8.04 15.41
C LEU A 91 -3.88 -9.52 15.33
N LEU A 92 -3.58 -10.14 16.47
CA LEU A 92 -3.32 -11.58 16.55
C LEU A 92 -4.53 -12.39 16.10
N GLU A 93 -5.72 -12.08 16.62
CA GLU A 93 -6.96 -12.76 16.24
C GLU A 93 -7.26 -12.59 14.74
N THR A 94 -7.18 -11.35 14.26
CA THR A 94 -7.39 -11.00 12.84
C THR A 94 -6.42 -11.75 11.92
N THR A 95 -5.14 -11.81 12.29
CA THR A 95 -4.12 -12.53 11.52
C THR A 95 -4.42 -14.03 11.48
N CYS A 96 -4.79 -14.64 12.61
CA CYS A 96 -5.16 -16.06 12.67
C CYS A 96 -6.39 -16.37 11.79
N LYS A 97 -7.45 -15.56 11.89
CA LYS A 97 -8.66 -15.72 11.06
C LYS A 97 -8.35 -15.56 9.57
N THR A 98 -7.51 -14.60 9.21
CA THR A 98 -7.08 -14.38 7.82
C THR A 98 -6.34 -15.60 7.28
N VAL A 99 -5.41 -16.17 8.05
CA VAL A 99 -4.66 -17.37 7.65
C VAL A 99 -5.57 -18.58 7.49
N GLU A 100 -6.51 -18.77 8.42
CA GLU A 100 -7.49 -19.87 8.35
C GLU A 100 -8.42 -19.72 7.14
N SER A 101 -8.93 -18.51 6.90
CA SER A 101 -9.78 -18.18 5.74
C SER A 101 -9.08 -18.43 4.41
N LEU A 102 -7.88 -17.87 4.23
CA LEU A 102 -7.15 -17.96 2.96
C LEU A 102 -6.61 -19.36 2.68
N PHE A 103 -6.11 -20.06 3.71
CA PHE A 103 -5.29 -21.26 3.50
C PHE A 103 -5.88 -22.53 4.08
N GLY A 104 -6.95 -22.45 4.88
CA GLY A 104 -7.52 -23.59 5.60
C GLY A 104 -6.55 -24.21 6.61
N ILE A 105 -5.60 -23.42 7.13
CA ILE A 105 -4.59 -23.86 8.09
C ILE A 105 -4.76 -23.10 9.39
N SER A 106 -5.03 -23.81 10.49
CA SER A 106 -4.94 -23.23 11.82
C SER A 106 -3.48 -22.99 12.22
N PRO A 107 -3.05 -21.73 12.42
CA PRO A 107 -1.69 -21.44 12.84
C PRO A 107 -1.45 -21.88 14.28
N ARG A 108 -0.19 -22.19 14.61
CA ARG A 108 0.24 -22.34 16.00
C ARG A 108 0.61 -20.98 16.57
N VAL A 109 0.00 -20.62 17.68
CA VAL A 109 0.31 -19.38 18.41
C VAL A 109 1.06 -19.72 19.68
N TYR A 110 2.19 -19.05 19.92
CA TYR A 110 2.94 -19.15 21.15
C TYR A 110 3.64 -17.83 21.46
N LYS A 111 4.08 -17.65 22.71
CA LYS A 111 4.84 -16.48 23.12
C LYS A 111 6.32 -16.68 22.82
N GLU A 112 6.97 -15.68 22.22
CA GLU A 112 8.41 -15.71 22.04
C GLU A 112 9.12 -15.62 23.40
N ARG A 113 10.17 -16.42 23.60
CA ARG A 113 10.83 -16.55 24.91
C ARG A 113 11.57 -15.28 25.31
N TRP A 114 12.14 -14.60 24.33
CA TRP A 114 13.07 -13.47 24.55
C TRP A 114 12.52 -12.12 24.09
N ALA A 115 11.29 -12.08 23.57
CA ALA A 115 10.65 -10.88 23.08
C ALA A 115 9.22 -10.78 23.59
N ARG A 116 8.71 -9.56 23.72
CA ARG A 116 7.30 -9.31 24.09
C ARG A 116 6.37 -9.46 22.87
N MET A 117 6.44 -10.62 22.22
CA MET A 117 5.70 -10.92 20.99
C MET A 117 4.99 -12.27 21.10
N HIS A 118 3.84 -12.38 20.43
CA HIS A 118 3.25 -13.63 19.97
C HIS A 118 3.86 -13.99 18.61
N VAL A 119 4.09 -15.28 18.40
CA VAL A 119 4.49 -15.84 17.11
C VAL A 119 3.31 -16.60 16.52
N VAL A 120 2.84 -16.19 15.35
CA VAL A 120 1.87 -16.91 14.53
C VAL A 120 2.64 -17.79 13.55
N GLN A 121 2.75 -19.08 13.84
CA GLN A 121 3.49 -20.03 13.01
C GLN A 121 2.57 -20.88 12.12
N ILE A 122 2.70 -20.72 10.82
CA ILE A 122 1.94 -21.42 9.78
C ILE A 122 2.79 -22.56 9.22
N ASN A 123 2.49 -23.80 9.62
CA ASN A 123 3.30 -24.97 9.25
C ASN A 123 2.97 -25.51 7.86
N SER A 124 3.35 -24.78 6.80
CA SER A 124 3.17 -25.21 5.42
C SER A 124 4.37 -24.89 4.53
N ALA A 125 5.08 -25.93 4.09
CA ALA A 125 6.11 -25.82 3.05
C ALA A 125 5.51 -25.39 1.70
N GLY A 126 4.24 -25.72 1.44
CA GLY A 126 3.52 -25.23 0.25
C GLY A 126 3.38 -23.71 0.28
N LEU A 127 3.01 -23.14 1.42
CA LEU A 127 2.80 -21.70 1.55
C LEU A 127 4.12 -20.94 1.38
N VAL A 128 5.21 -21.45 1.96
CA VAL A 128 6.56 -20.91 1.73
C VAL A 128 6.88 -20.84 0.23
N ARG A 129 6.57 -21.91 -0.50
CA ARG A 129 6.83 -21.97 -1.95
C ARG A 129 5.92 -21.05 -2.75
N VAL A 130 4.65 -20.90 -2.36
CA VAL A 130 3.73 -19.95 -2.97
C VAL A 130 4.22 -18.51 -2.76
N LEU A 131 4.59 -18.14 -1.52
CA LEU A 131 5.16 -16.83 -1.22
C LEU A 131 6.39 -16.53 -2.08
N GLU A 132 7.35 -17.46 -2.13
CA GLU A 132 8.60 -17.27 -2.86
C GLU A 132 8.41 -17.26 -4.39
N ARG A 133 7.62 -18.20 -4.94
CA ARG A 133 7.56 -18.46 -6.39
C ARG A 133 6.40 -17.78 -7.10
N VAL A 134 5.29 -17.55 -6.41
CA VAL A 134 4.09 -16.93 -7.00
C VAL A 134 4.03 -15.45 -6.64
N PHE A 135 4.21 -15.12 -5.35
CA PHE A 135 4.16 -13.72 -4.90
C PHE A 135 5.52 -13.03 -4.95
N GLY A 136 6.60 -13.78 -5.23
CA GLY A 136 7.96 -13.23 -5.31
C GLY A 136 8.48 -12.71 -3.97
N LEU A 137 7.91 -13.14 -2.84
CA LEU A 137 8.26 -12.73 -1.48
C LEU A 137 9.07 -13.83 -0.77
N PRO A 138 10.40 -13.75 -0.76
CA PRO A 138 11.24 -14.72 -0.06
C PRO A 138 11.15 -14.53 1.46
N GLY A 139 11.66 -15.52 2.20
CA GLY A 139 11.47 -15.62 3.65
C GLY A 139 12.18 -14.60 4.54
N SER A 140 13.00 -13.69 4.00
CA SER A 140 13.69 -12.67 4.80
C SER A 140 14.01 -11.41 3.99
N SER A 141 14.27 -10.31 4.69
CA SER A 141 14.58 -9.02 4.08
C SER A 141 15.86 -9.07 3.23
N GLU A 142 16.88 -9.81 3.68
CA GLU A 142 18.16 -10.00 2.98
C GLU A 142 18.00 -10.73 1.64
N LYS A 143 16.93 -11.51 1.50
CA LYS A 143 16.60 -12.22 0.27
C LYS A 143 15.74 -11.39 -0.70
N GLY A 144 15.33 -10.18 -0.32
CA GLY A 144 14.49 -9.31 -1.16
C GLY A 144 13.00 -9.34 -0.82
N LYS A 145 12.62 -9.67 0.42
CA LYS A 145 11.20 -9.61 0.90
C LYS A 145 10.64 -8.18 0.91
N LEU A 146 11.47 -7.17 1.14
CA LEU A 146 11.04 -5.78 1.33
C LEU A 146 10.69 -5.10 0.00
N LYS A 147 9.54 -5.49 -0.55
CA LYS A 147 8.95 -4.94 -1.78
C LYS A 147 7.43 -5.14 -1.80
N VAL A 148 6.75 -4.39 -2.65
CA VAL A 148 5.36 -4.65 -3.03
C VAL A 148 5.35 -5.74 -4.10
N PRO A 149 4.59 -6.85 -3.94
CA PRO A 149 4.46 -7.86 -4.99
C PRO A 149 3.83 -7.31 -6.27
N ASP A 150 4.28 -7.77 -7.43
CA ASP A 150 3.71 -7.37 -8.73
C ASP A 150 2.19 -7.63 -8.80
N LEU A 151 1.73 -8.73 -8.18
CA LEU A 151 0.32 -9.04 -8.06
C LEU A 151 -0.48 -7.89 -7.42
N ILE A 152 0.07 -7.21 -6.41
CA ILE A 152 -0.59 -6.11 -5.70
C ILE A 152 -0.66 -4.83 -6.55
N PHE A 153 0.35 -4.58 -7.39
CA PHE A 153 0.29 -3.49 -8.35
C PHE A 153 -0.77 -3.71 -9.44
N ASN A 154 -0.99 -4.97 -9.81
CA ASN A 154 -1.89 -5.35 -10.90
C ASN A 154 -3.28 -5.84 -10.42
N SER A 155 -3.53 -5.87 -9.11
CA SER A 155 -4.81 -6.27 -8.53
C SER A 155 -5.77 -5.09 -8.35
N GLY A 156 -7.03 -5.36 -8.02
CA GLY A 156 -8.01 -4.32 -7.70
C GLY A 156 -7.65 -3.50 -6.44
N GLU A 157 -8.38 -2.40 -6.22
CA GLU A 157 -8.12 -1.51 -5.08
C GLU A 157 -8.22 -2.21 -3.73
N SER A 158 -9.11 -3.19 -3.55
CA SER A 158 -9.28 -3.93 -2.30
C SER A 158 -7.99 -4.62 -1.85
N ALA A 159 -7.33 -5.37 -2.74
CA ALA A 159 -6.07 -6.03 -2.45
C ALA A 159 -4.92 -5.04 -2.20
N ALA A 160 -4.88 -3.94 -2.96
CA ALA A 160 -3.91 -2.87 -2.73
C ALA A 160 -4.09 -2.19 -1.37
N ARG A 161 -5.33 -1.89 -0.98
CA ARG A 161 -5.68 -1.34 0.35
C ARG A 161 -5.28 -2.30 1.46
N GLY A 162 -5.69 -3.56 1.35
CA GLY A 162 -5.32 -4.61 2.32
C GLY A 162 -3.81 -4.71 2.48
N PHE A 163 -3.03 -4.66 1.39
CA PHE A 163 -1.57 -4.67 1.47
C PHE A 163 -0.99 -3.49 2.26
N VAL A 164 -1.50 -2.27 2.01
CA VAL A 164 -1.09 -1.09 2.78
C VAL A 164 -1.53 -1.22 4.25
N GLU A 165 -2.73 -1.74 4.52
CA GLU A 165 -3.20 -2.01 5.88
C GLU A 165 -2.31 -2.99 6.63
N GLY A 166 -1.96 -4.11 6.01
CA GLY A 166 -1.07 -5.10 6.61
C GLY A 166 0.30 -4.50 6.94
N LEU A 167 0.84 -3.63 6.07
CA LEU A 167 2.07 -2.91 6.38
C LEU A 167 1.92 -1.89 7.51
N ILE A 168 0.79 -1.18 7.60
CA ILE A 168 0.48 -0.27 8.72
C ILE A 168 0.28 -1.07 10.03
N ALA A 169 -0.31 -2.26 9.93
CA ALA A 169 -0.55 -3.13 11.06
C ALA A 169 0.75 -3.76 11.57
N GLY A 170 1.72 -4.07 10.73
CA GLY A 170 3.03 -4.51 11.20
C GLY A 170 3.93 -3.33 11.62
N ASP A 171 4.37 -2.55 10.64
CA ASP A 171 5.43 -1.53 10.77
C ASP A 171 4.89 -0.09 10.99
N GLY A 172 3.57 0.10 11.08
CA GLY A 172 2.96 1.42 11.18
C GLY A 172 3.10 2.05 12.56
N TYR A 173 3.41 3.35 12.58
CA TYR A 173 3.53 4.14 13.79
C TYR A 173 2.73 5.45 13.72
N ILE A 174 2.00 5.74 14.80
CA ILE A 174 1.19 6.95 14.94
C ILE A 174 2.00 8.12 15.49
N ARG A 175 2.26 9.14 14.66
CA ARG A 175 2.99 10.35 15.08
C ARG A 175 2.03 11.41 15.64
N LYS A 176 1.52 11.19 16.86
CA LYS A 176 0.49 12.03 17.53
C LYS A 176 0.69 13.55 17.40
N ARG A 177 1.88 14.05 17.73
CA ARG A 177 2.19 15.50 17.68
C ARG A 177 2.07 16.10 16.28
N ARG A 178 2.39 15.33 15.24
CA ARG A 178 2.42 15.79 13.84
C ARG A 178 1.23 15.29 13.02
N ARG A 179 0.36 14.46 13.60
CA ARG A 179 -0.91 13.96 13.04
C ARG A 179 -0.75 13.24 11.71
N PHE A 180 -0.01 12.13 11.71
CA PHE A 180 0.13 11.26 10.56
C PHE A 180 0.44 9.81 10.95
N ILE A 181 0.15 8.89 10.04
CA ILE A 181 0.54 7.47 10.11
C ILE A 181 1.85 7.31 9.34
N ASN A 182 2.82 6.63 9.93
CA ASN A 182 4.16 6.48 9.36
C ASN A 182 4.50 5.01 9.18
N ILE A 183 5.01 4.64 8.01
CA ILE A 183 5.73 3.38 7.79
C ILE A 183 7.20 3.70 7.61
N ALA A 184 8.08 2.96 8.28
CA ALA A 184 9.52 3.14 8.19
C ALA A 184 10.17 1.85 7.68
N THR A 185 11.09 1.96 6.73
CA THR A 185 11.76 0.81 6.11
C THR A 185 13.23 1.12 5.82
N LYS A 186 14.05 0.08 5.77
CA LYS A 186 15.45 0.16 5.32
C LYS A 186 15.58 0.10 3.78
N SER A 187 14.52 -0.26 3.07
CA SER A 187 14.49 -0.37 1.61
C SER A 187 13.97 0.92 0.97
N ARG A 188 14.83 1.63 0.24
CA ARG A 188 14.41 2.79 -0.58
C ARG A 188 13.39 2.37 -1.64
N GLU A 189 13.57 1.18 -2.20
CA GLU A 189 12.68 0.63 -3.22
C GLU A 189 11.27 0.41 -2.66
N LEU A 190 11.14 -0.21 -1.48
CA LEU A 190 9.83 -0.36 -0.82
C LEU A 190 9.19 0.98 -0.51
N GLN A 191 9.95 2.00 -0.10
CA GLN A 191 9.43 3.36 0.09
C GLN A 191 8.83 3.91 -1.20
N ASN A 192 9.55 3.81 -2.33
CA ASN A 192 9.10 4.34 -3.61
C ASN A 192 7.88 3.56 -4.14
N GLN A 193 7.92 2.23 -4.04
CA GLN A 193 6.81 1.34 -4.39
C GLN A 193 5.55 1.63 -3.55
N LEU A 194 5.71 1.85 -2.25
CA LEU A 194 4.60 2.24 -1.37
C LEU A 194 4.09 3.64 -1.69
N GLY A 195 4.96 4.58 -2.07
CA GLY A 195 4.56 5.89 -2.57
C GLY A 195 3.71 5.80 -3.85
N PHE A 196 4.12 4.95 -4.80
CA PHE A 196 3.34 4.68 -6.00
C PHE A 196 1.99 4.04 -5.67
N LEU A 197 1.98 3.03 -4.80
CA LEU A 197 0.75 2.37 -4.36
C LEU A 197 -0.19 3.34 -3.63
N ALA A 198 0.36 4.23 -2.78
CA ALA A 198 -0.41 5.26 -2.10
C ALA A 198 -1.02 6.26 -3.09
N ALA A 199 -0.26 6.71 -4.09
CA ALA A 199 -0.77 7.58 -5.16
C ALA A 199 -1.92 6.90 -5.93
N ARG A 200 -1.74 5.62 -6.30
CA ARG A 200 -2.77 4.81 -6.97
C ARG A 200 -4.06 4.70 -6.16
N LEU A 201 -3.97 4.62 -4.84
CA LEU A 201 -5.11 4.56 -3.93
C LEU A 201 -5.71 5.95 -3.62
N GLY A 202 -5.19 7.02 -4.23
CA GLY A 202 -5.59 8.40 -3.94
C GLY A 202 -5.32 8.78 -2.48
N LEU A 203 -4.23 8.27 -1.91
CA LEU A 203 -3.75 8.59 -0.56
C LEU A 203 -2.64 9.61 -0.65
N THR A 204 -2.77 10.65 0.15
CA THR A 204 -1.78 11.71 0.31
C THR A 204 -0.68 11.24 1.25
N PHE A 205 0.56 11.26 0.77
CA PHE A 205 1.72 10.87 1.55
C PHE A 205 2.89 11.86 1.45
N ARG A 206 3.85 11.72 2.35
CA ARG A 206 5.18 12.36 2.26
C ARG A 206 6.25 11.30 2.43
N ILE A 207 7.22 11.31 1.53
CA ILE A 207 8.46 10.54 1.71
C ILE A 207 9.51 11.35 2.46
N ALA A 208 10.28 10.71 3.32
CA ALA A 208 11.47 11.30 3.91
C ALA A 208 12.59 10.27 4.07
N ARG A 209 13.82 10.75 4.16
CA ARG A 209 15.02 9.97 4.45
C ARG A 209 15.64 10.51 5.73
N GLN A 210 15.84 9.64 6.72
CA GLN A 210 16.48 9.96 7.99
C GLN A 210 17.84 9.24 8.04
N ARG A 211 18.90 9.96 8.45
CA ARG A 211 20.20 9.34 8.70
C ARG A 211 20.16 8.71 10.10
N THR A 212 20.47 7.43 10.20
CA THR A 212 20.72 6.77 11.48
C THR A 212 22.20 6.40 11.58
N ALA A 213 22.64 5.93 12.75
CA ALA A 213 24.04 5.57 12.99
C ALA A 213 24.53 4.42 12.08
N SER A 214 23.65 3.49 11.68
CA SER A 214 24.02 2.33 10.87
C SER A 214 23.59 2.47 9.40
N HIS A 215 22.30 2.70 9.16
CA HIS A 215 21.72 2.71 7.80
C HIS A 215 20.69 3.83 7.65
N PRO A 216 20.49 4.41 6.45
CA PRO A 216 19.41 5.35 6.24
C PRO A 216 18.05 4.68 6.47
N LEU A 217 17.15 5.38 7.16
CA LEU A 217 15.76 4.98 7.34
C LEU A 217 14.88 5.79 6.38
N TYR A 218 14.09 5.08 5.58
CA TYR A 218 13.18 5.64 4.59
C TYR A 218 11.77 5.58 5.15
N THR A 219 11.02 6.68 5.06
CA THR A 219 9.68 6.76 5.63
C THR A 219 8.64 7.19 4.61
N VAL A 220 7.48 6.54 4.65
CA VAL A 220 6.24 7.02 4.01
C VAL A 220 5.32 7.51 5.12
N ASN A 221 4.80 8.72 4.98
CA ASN A 221 3.96 9.36 5.99
C ASN A 221 2.61 9.70 5.36
N PHE A 222 1.55 8.98 5.70
CA PHE A 222 0.19 9.26 5.27
C PHE A 222 -0.36 10.46 6.05
N VAL A 223 -0.68 11.53 5.33
CA VAL A 223 -0.97 12.85 5.90
C VAL A 223 -2.27 13.41 5.35
N GLY A 224 -2.84 14.38 6.06
CA GLY A 224 -4.00 15.12 5.59
C GLY A 224 -5.32 14.42 5.98
N PRO A 225 -6.36 15.22 6.26
CA PRO A 225 -7.61 14.73 6.82
C PRO A 225 -8.33 13.74 5.91
N GLU A 226 -8.35 13.97 4.59
CA GLU A 226 -9.03 13.10 3.63
C GLU A 226 -8.41 11.69 3.60
N THR A 227 -7.08 11.62 3.58
CA THR A 227 -6.34 10.34 3.58
C THR A 227 -6.51 9.60 4.90
N LEU A 228 -6.40 10.32 6.02
CA LEU A 228 -6.57 9.71 7.33
C LEU A 228 -8.01 9.22 7.53
N GLY A 229 -9.01 9.93 6.97
CA GLY A 229 -10.40 9.48 6.90
C GLY A 229 -10.53 8.15 6.17
N LYS A 230 -10.01 8.06 4.94
CA LYS A 230 -10.00 6.81 4.16
C LYS A 230 -9.38 5.65 4.95
N ILE A 231 -8.20 5.86 5.51
CA ILE A 231 -7.48 4.81 6.26
C ILE A 231 -8.25 4.39 7.52
N THR A 232 -8.91 5.32 8.22
CA THR A 232 -9.69 4.99 9.42
C THR A 232 -10.97 4.22 9.16
N ASP A 233 -11.39 4.11 7.90
CA ASP A 233 -12.59 3.37 7.48
C ASP A 233 -12.26 1.97 6.97
N TRP A 234 -10.99 1.66 6.73
CA TRP A 234 -10.56 0.35 6.23
C TRP A 234 -10.69 -0.76 7.30
N GLU A 235 -10.83 -2.01 6.88
CA GLU A 235 -11.24 -3.11 7.76
C GLU A 235 -10.17 -3.48 8.79
N PHE A 236 -8.92 -3.65 8.36
CA PHE A 236 -7.87 -4.28 9.16
C PHE A 236 -6.98 -3.31 9.97
N LEU A 237 -7.27 -2.00 9.93
CA LEU A 237 -6.56 -1.03 10.76
C LEU A 237 -6.78 -1.29 12.26
N LYS A 238 -5.67 -1.39 13.01
CA LYS A 238 -5.65 -1.50 14.48
C LYS A 238 -6.59 -0.49 15.15
N ASP A 239 -7.34 -0.95 16.14
CA ASP A 239 -8.29 -0.10 16.88
C ASP A 239 -7.63 1.10 17.54
N GLU A 240 -6.43 0.95 18.11
CA GLU A 240 -5.68 2.07 18.68
C GLU A 240 -5.32 3.13 17.63
N HIS A 241 -4.88 2.69 16.43
CA HIS A 241 -4.55 3.58 15.33
C HIS A 241 -5.82 4.29 14.84
N ARG A 242 -6.92 3.54 14.70
CA ARG A 242 -8.22 4.05 14.29
C ARG A 242 -8.76 5.10 15.27
N ALA A 243 -8.74 4.81 16.56
CA ALA A 243 -9.20 5.71 17.62
C ALA A 243 -8.45 7.04 17.59
N VAL A 244 -7.12 7.01 17.40
CA VAL A 244 -6.32 8.24 17.34
C VAL A 244 -6.53 9.00 16.02
N ALA A 245 -6.45 8.31 14.88
CA ALA A 245 -6.51 8.93 13.55
C ALA A 245 -7.90 9.50 13.22
N ARG A 246 -8.99 8.96 13.79
CA ARG A 246 -10.35 9.54 13.67
C ARG A 246 -10.42 10.99 14.10
N SER A 247 -9.61 11.42 15.07
CA SER A 247 -9.56 12.82 15.51
C SER A 247 -8.85 13.76 14.53
N TRP A 248 -8.26 13.23 13.45
CA TRP A 248 -7.46 13.96 12.46
C TRP A 248 -8.11 14.00 11.07
N THR A 249 -9.34 13.48 10.93
CA THR A 249 -10.10 13.47 9.68
C THR A 249 -10.68 14.84 9.32
N THR A 250 -10.46 15.84 10.16
CA THR A 250 -10.76 17.24 9.90
C THR A 250 -9.55 18.12 10.18
N GLU A 251 -9.36 19.15 9.36
CA GLU A 251 -8.27 20.11 9.58
C GLU A 251 -8.56 20.93 10.85
N GLY A 252 -7.60 21.00 11.76
CA GLY A 252 -7.75 21.72 13.01
C GLY A 252 -7.87 23.24 12.80
N ARG A 253 -8.50 23.94 13.75
CA ARG A 253 -8.60 25.43 13.75
C ARG A 253 -7.25 26.13 13.96
N SER A 254 -6.17 25.42 14.32
CA SER A 254 -4.86 26.00 14.65
C SER A 254 -3.88 26.01 13.47
N GLY A 255 -3.07 27.06 13.40
CA GLY A 255 -2.35 27.56 12.22
C GLY A 255 -1.25 26.69 11.55
N THR A 256 -1.23 25.38 11.76
CA THR A 256 -0.33 24.46 11.04
C THR A 256 -1.12 23.46 10.21
N CYS A 257 -1.24 23.75 8.91
CA CYS A 257 -1.89 22.88 7.92
C CYS A 257 -1.26 21.47 7.89
N THR A 258 -2.08 20.42 7.94
CA THR A 258 -1.62 19.02 7.91
C THR A 258 -1.46 18.43 6.51
N HIS A 259 -2.13 18.99 5.48
CA HIS A 259 -2.01 18.58 4.06
C HIS A 259 -0.57 18.52 3.56
N ALA A 260 -0.30 17.62 2.62
CA ALA A 260 1.02 17.55 1.99
C ALA A 260 1.35 18.87 1.30
N ARG A 261 2.64 19.17 1.17
CA ARG A 261 3.06 20.45 0.58
C ARG A 261 2.51 20.56 -0.85
N TYR A 262 2.57 19.47 -1.62
CA TYR A 262 2.14 19.44 -3.02
C TYR A 262 0.64 19.64 -3.22
N GLU A 263 -0.22 19.32 -2.26
CA GLU A 263 -1.66 19.63 -2.37
C GLU A 263 -1.97 21.11 -2.16
N ARG A 264 -1.07 21.86 -1.51
CA ARG A 264 -1.31 23.26 -1.19
C ARG A 264 -1.16 24.14 -2.42
N LEU A 265 -2.23 24.86 -2.75
CA LEU A 265 -2.32 25.75 -3.91
C LEU A 265 -1.23 26.85 -3.86
N PRO A 266 -0.35 26.97 -4.87
CA PRO A 266 0.61 28.06 -4.96
C PRO A 266 -0.10 29.42 -5.13
N ILE A 267 -0.06 30.29 -4.11
CA ILE A 267 -0.88 31.53 -4.11
C ILE A 267 -0.47 32.48 -5.24
N LYS A 268 0.84 32.65 -5.47
CA LYS A 268 1.35 33.56 -6.50
C LYS A 268 1.05 33.05 -7.91
N ALA A 269 1.25 31.76 -8.18
CA ALA A 269 1.08 31.19 -9.52
C ALA A 269 -0.39 30.95 -9.90
N SER A 270 -1.32 31.02 -8.94
CA SER A 270 -2.76 30.87 -9.17
C SER A 270 -3.52 32.19 -9.11
N ASP A 271 -2.84 33.31 -8.83
CA ASP A 271 -3.44 34.62 -8.57
C ASP A 271 -4.54 34.60 -7.49
N PHE A 272 -4.51 33.59 -6.59
CA PHE A 272 -5.55 33.38 -5.60
C PHE A 272 -5.69 34.56 -4.62
N LEU A 273 -4.58 35.21 -4.26
CA LEU A 273 -4.63 36.40 -3.40
C LEU A 273 -5.32 37.58 -4.12
N ALA A 274 -5.06 37.78 -5.41
CA ALA A 274 -5.71 38.84 -6.18
C ALA A 274 -7.22 38.59 -6.27
N LEU A 275 -7.61 37.35 -6.58
CA LEU A 275 -9.02 36.95 -6.62
C LEU A 275 -9.71 37.19 -5.26
N THR A 276 -9.13 36.72 -4.15
CA THR A 276 -9.72 36.91 -2.82
C THR A 276 -9.86 38.37 -2.40
N LYS A 277 -8.95 39.25 -2.84
CA LYS A 277 -9.08 40.71 -2.63
C LYS A 277 -10.21 41.28 -3.48
N ALA A 278 -10.26 40.95 -4.78
CA ALA A 278 -11.28 41.43 -5.71
C ALA A 278 -12.70 41.01 -5.28
N THR A 279 -12.85 39.81 -4.72
CA THR A 279 -14.14 39.30 -4.22
C THR A 279 -14.39 39.68 -2.75
N ARG A 280 -13.52 40.45 -2.11
CA ARG A 280 -13.58 40.84 -0.68
C ARG A 280 -13.74 39.63 0.27
N THR A 281 -13.05 38.53 -0.03
CA THR A 281 -13.03 37.28 0.77
C THR A 281 -11.67 37.00 1.41
N SER A 282 -10.69 37.90 1.30
CA SER A 282 -9.32 37.71 1.78
C SER A 282 -9.18 37.53 3.30
N SER A 283 -10.18 37.91 4.11
CA SER A 283 -10.17 37.82 5.57
C SER A 283 -10.89 36.58 6.13
N ASN A 284 -10.48 36.14 7.32
CA ASN A 284 -11.05 35.04 8.12
C ASN A 284 -11.34 33.73 7.34
N PRO A 285 -10.38 32.81 7.16
CA PRO A 285 -8.97 32.91 7.50
C PRO A 285 -8.28 33.90 6.57
N ARG A 286 -7.26 34.60 7.07
CA ARG A 286 -6.54 35.58 6.27
C ARG A 286 -5.72 34.87 5.19
N VAL A 287 -5.94 35.24 3.93
CA VAL A 287 -5.05 34.84 2.82
C VAL A 287 -3.99 35.91 2.70
N GLY A 288 -2.78 35.58 3.13
CA GLY A 288 -1.61 36.46 3.02
C GLY A 288 -0.78 36.15 1.77
N PRO A 289 0.35 36.85 1.58
CA PRO A 289 1.32 36.57 0.52
C PRO A 289 2.13 35.28 0.77
N THR A 290 1.64 34.36 1.59
CA THR A 290 2.31 33.09 1.87
C THR A 290 2.48 32.29 0.57
N SER A 291 3.51 31.43 0.50
CA SER A 291 3.81 30.74 -0.76
C SER A 291 2.71 29.77 -1.22
N ARG A 292 1.97 29.16 -0.27
CA ARG A 292 0.92 28.18 -0.57
C ARG A 292 -0.29 28.32 0.36
N ALA A 293 -1.49 28.07 -0.15
CA ALA A 293 -2.75 28.03 0.59
C ALA A 293 -3.16 26.58 0.88
N CYS A 294 -3.69 26.34 2.08
CA CYS A 294 -4.26 25.05 2.47
C CYS A 294 -5.51 24.73 1.61
N PRO A 295 -5.69 23.49 1.13
CA PRO A 295 -6.91 23.07 0.41
C PRO A 295 -8.21 23.45 1.13
N SER A 296 -8.32 23.19 2.43
CA SER A 296 -9.50 23.55 3.22
C SER A 296 -9.76 25.05 3.25
N VAL A 297 -8.70 25.86 3.29
CA VAL A 297 -8.81 27.33 3.20
C VAL A 297 -9.30 27.73 1.82
N VAL A 298 -8.77 27.13 0.75
CA VAL A 298 -9.20 27.43 -0.63
C VAL A 298 -10.68 27.11 -0.81
N ARG A 299 -11.12 25.91 -0.43
CA ARG A 299 -12.54 25.49 -0.51
C ARG A 299 -13.44 26.47 0.24
N GLN A 300 -13.09 26.83 1.47
CA GLN A 300 -13.84 27.81 2.26
C GLN A 300 -13.93 29.19 1.58
N LYS A 301 -12.89 29.63 0.85
CA LYS A 301 -12.94 30.88 0.09
C LYS A 301 -13.82 30.77 -1.14
N VAL A 302 -13.72 29.67 -1.89
CA VAL A 302 -14.56 29.39 -3.05
C VAL A 302 -16.04 29.39 -2.63
N ASP A 303 -16.42 28.69 -1.55
CA ASP A 303 -17.79 28.68 -1.04
C ASP A 303 -18.34 30.06 -0.70
N ARG A 304 -17.48 30.96 -0.21
CA ARG A 304 -17.86 32.34 0.07
C ARG A 304 -17.93 33.20 -1.18
N MET A 305 -17.08 32.96 -2.17
CA MET A 305 -17.13 33.65 -3.46
C MET A 305 -18.43 33.30 -4.20
N ARG A 306 -18.89 32.05 -4.13
CA ARG A 306 -20.17 31.59 -4.70
C ARG A 306 -21.39 32.35 -4.19
N ARG A 307 -21.32 32.92 -2.99
CA ARG A 307 -22.40 33.72 -2.38
C ARG A 307 -22.36 35.21 -2.77
N ARG A 308 -21.48 35.59 -3.69
CA ARG A 308 -21.27 36.98 -4.12
C ARG A 308 -21.60 37.13 -5.60
N ARG A 309 -21.90 38.35 -6.02
CA ARG A 309 -21.98 38.70 -7.43
C ARG A 309 -20.57 38.81 -7.99
N LEU A 310 -20.19 37.88 -8.85
CA LEU A 310 -18.88 37.81 -9.50
C LEU A 310 -18.98 38.31 -10.94
N ARG A 311 -17.91 38.89 -11.46
CA ARG A 311 -17.73 39.08 -12.91
C ARG A 311 -17.45 37.72 -13.58
N GLU A 312 -17.62 37.65 -14.89
CA GLU A 312 -17.38 36.44 -15.67
C GLU A 312 -15.95 35.89 -15.47
N GLU A 313 -14.94 36.74 -15.66
CA GLU A 313 -13.51 36.41 -15.44
C GLU A 313 -13.24 35.88 -14.01
N GLN A 314 -13.87 36.49 -13.00
CA GLN A 314 -13.71 36.06 -11.60
C GLN A 314 -14.35 34.68 -11.36
N THR A 315 -15.45 34.40 -12.06
CA THR A 315 -16.15 33.12 -11.99
C THR A 315 -15.31 32.03 -12.63
N GLU A 316 -14.74 32.30 -13.80
CA GLU A 316 -13.84 31.38 -14.49
C GLU A 316 -12.59 31.08 -13.65
N GLN A 317 -11.95 32.11 -13.10
CA GLN A 317 -10.78 31.95 -12.23
C GLN A 317 -11.11 31.14 -10.97
N MET A 318 -12.26 31.42 -10.33
CA MET A 318 -12.72 30.66 -9.16
C MET A 318 -12.91 29.17 -9.49
N LEU A 319 -13.60 28.86 -10.59
CA LEU A 319 -13.83 27.47 -11.03
C LEU A 319 -12.53 26.77 -11.43
N ARG A 320 -11.57 27.47 -12.03
CA ARG A 320 -10.23 26.93 -12.30
C ARG A 320 -9.50 26.57 -11.00
N ILE A 321 -9.51 27.45 -10.00
CA ILE A 321 -8.87 27.22 -8.71
C ILE A 321 -9.52 26.06 -7.95
N GLU A 322 -10.84 25.95 -7.99
CA GLU A 322 -11.57 24.82 -7.42
C GLU A 322 -11.17 23.51 -8.07
N ARG A 323 -11.13 23.44 -9.42
CA ARG A 323 -10.65 22.26 -10.15
C ARG A 323 -9.22 21.88 -9.76
N LEU A 324 -8.32 22.86 -9.65
CA LEU A 324 -6.92 22.64 -9.28
C LEU A 324 -6.73 22.06 -7.86
N VAL A 325 -7.62 22.39 -6.92
CA VAL A 325 -7.55 21.87 -5.54
C VAL A 325 -8.34 20.57 -5.38
N GLY A 326 -9.28 20.29 -6.29
CA GLY A 326 -10.06 19.05 -6.33
C GLY A 326 -9.48 17.96 -7.23
N SER A 327 -8.43 18.25 -8.01
CA SER A 327 -7.80 17.30 -8.93
C SER A 327 -6.81 16.36 -8.23
N ASP A 328 -6.47 15.25 -8.90
CA ASP A 328 -5.46 14.29 -8.45
C ASP A 328 -4.00 14.73 -8.73
N VAL A 329 -3.80 15.97 -9.19
CA VAL A 329 -2.47 16.54 -9.45
C VAL A 329 -1.96 17.41 -8.29
N GLY A 330 -0.65 17.34 -8.06
CA GLY A 330 0.04 18.12 -7.02
C GLY A 330 0.99 19.17 -7.58
N PHE A 331 1.29 20.20 -6.78
CA PHE A 331 2.18 21.30 -7.10
C PHE A 331 3.57 21.13 -6.46
N VAL A 332 4.59 20.92 -7.30
CA VAL A 332 6.00 20.94 -6.89
C VAL A 332 6.70 22.18 -7.45
N PHE A 333 7.68 22.72 -6.72
CA PHE A 333 8.52 23.80 -7.23
C PHE A 333 9.85 23.22 -7.69
N VAL A 334 10.29 23.61 -8.88
CA VAL A 334 11.64 23.35 -9.35
C VAL A 334 12.62 24.02 -8.40
N ARG A 335 13.52 23.22 -7.80
CA ARG A 335 14.54 23.73 -6.86
C ARG A 335 15.83 24.13 -7.55
N SER A 336 16.20 23.40 -8.58
CA SER A 336 17.42 23.61 -9.35
C SER A 336 17.24 22.96 -10.72
N VAL A 337 17.75 23.59 -11.76
CA VAL A 337 17.92 23.01 -13.09
C VAL A 337 19.43 22.87 -13.29
N LYS A 338 19.88 21.69 -13.71
CA LYS A 338 21.29 21.42 -14.01
C LYS A 338 21.41 21.03 -15.47
N GLU A 339 22.26 21.73 -16.19
CA GLU A 339 22.63 21.37 -17.54
C GLU A 339 23.77 20.33 -17.49
N LEU A 340 23.61 19.23 -18.22
CA LEU A 340 24.58 18.14 -18.26
C LEU A 340 25.21 18.09 -19.65
N VAL A 341 26.53 17.93 -19.71
CA VAL A 341 27.30 17.88 -20.97
C VAL A 341 27.16 16.53 -21.68
N SER A 342 26.87 15.47 -20.93
CA SER A 342 26.72 14.10 -21.47
C SER A 342 25.28 13.85 -21.95
N ARG A 343 25.16 13.44 -23.21
CA ARG A 343 23.91 12.90 -23.76
C ARG A 343 23.97 11.37 -23.63
N PRO A 344 23.00 10.73 -22.97
CA PRO A 344 22.86 9.28 -23.11
C PRO A 344 22.66 8.96 -24.61
N GLU A 345 23.19 7.82 -25.06
CA GLU A 345 23.08 7.37 -26.46
C GLU A 345 21.61 7.31 -26.93
N TYR A 346 20.70 7.03 -25.98
CA TYR A 346 19.26 6.96 -26.22
C TYR A 346 18.50 7.79 -25.20
N VAL A 347 17.42 8.42 -25.67
CA VAL A 347 16.37 9.03 -24.85
C VAL A 347 15.04 8.38 -25.19
N TYR A 348 14.17 8.23 -24.20
CA TYR A 348 12.91 7.52 -24.35
C TYR A 348 11.74 8.50 -24.19
N CYS A 349 10.69 8.27 -24.97
CA CYS A 349 9.41 8.95 -24.85
C CYS A 349 8.30 7.92 -25.10
N LEU A 350 7.12 8.18 -24.55
CA LEU A 350 5.93 7.34 -24.73
C LEU A 350 4.85 8.18 -25.41
N GLN A 351 4.21 7.63 -26.43
CA GLN A 351 2.97 8.16 -26.98
C GLN A 351 1.82 7.42 -26.31
N LEU A 352 0.95 8.18 -25.65
CA LEU A 352 -0.28 7.67 -25.05
C LEU A 352 -1.42 7.83 -26.05
N ASP A 353 -2.47 7.04 -25.87
CA ASP A 353 -3.71 7.18 -26.65
C ASP A 353 -4.39 8.52 -26.33
N ASP A 354 -5.07 9.12 -27.32
CA ASP A 354 -5.71 10.45 -27.17
C ASP A 354 -6.83 10.46 -26.11
N SER A 355 -7.33 9.28 -25.72
CA SER A 355 -8.29 9.13 -24.61
C SER A 355 -7.66 9.15 -23.21
N GLU A 356 -6.32 9.04 -23.12
CA GLU A 356 -5.58 9.06 -21.86
C GLU A 356 -5.22 10.48 -21.41
N MET A 357 -4.82 10.62 -20.14
CA MET A 357 -4.40 11.91 -19.58
C MET A 357 -3.21 12.49 -20.39
N ALA A 358 -3.07 13.82 -20.45
CA ALA A 358 -2.02 14.52 -21.19
C ALA A 358 -0.62 14.38 -20.53
N GLY A 359 -0.14 13.15 -20.31
CA GLY A 359 1.18 12.83 -19.79
C GLY A 359 1.25 11.52 -19.00
N PHE A 360 2.47 11.00 -18.81
CA PHE A 360 2.76 9.84 -17.96
C PHE A 360 3.61 10.24 -16.74
N VAL A 361 3.53 9.45 -15.67
CA VAL A 361 4.34 9.64 -14.47
C VAL A 361 5.70 8.97 -14.65
N THR A 362 6.77 9.71 -14.43
CA THR A 362 8.16 9.23 -14.46
C THR A 362 9.01 10.00 -13.45
N GLY A 363 10.18 9.45 -13.11
CA GLY A 363 11.13 10.02 -12.15
C GLY A 363 11.37 9.13 -10.93
N GLU A 364 12.50 9.37 -10.26
CA GLU A 364 12.96 8.63 -9.06
C GLU A 364 12.57 9.26 -7.72
#